data_AF-A0A6M0R6K8-F1
#
_entry.id   AF-A0A6M0R6K8-F1
#
_cell.length_a   1.000
_cell.length_b   1.000
_cell.length_c   1.000
_cell.angle_alpha   90.00
_cell.angle_beta   90.00
_cell.angle_gamma   90.00
#
_symmetry.space_group_name_H-M   'P 1'
#
loop_
_entity.id
_entity.type
_entity.pdbx_description
1 polymer ?
#
loop_
_entity_poly.entity_id
_entity_poly.type
_entity_poly.pdbx_seq_one_letter_code
_entity_poly.pdbx_strand_id
1 'polypeptide(L)'
;MKILCKDPLFYKEWKVGKWMAILMTCSLFFCKTRSLISSLNRDKYLLKTDPEFIFNKYWFNVQLMRSYGSCAMLILVLVLLFSILLFKGEKQDSTYSLMASMPFKRKDIIVTKFKVGVLSIFIPYFINFIITTIFYFSNTQYIFTTYYDVPAWFLINFLFTIFFFSFIVLIHTMIGQYFVATITAPIILIVPYGLACYLLDVIRMQLNISFNNPNYVKINNIINHMNVYSVPEADYTWLGGNRSIFVYSNYGKKVIILVALITAVFILAVTIYNKVKLENINSILIFKSLEPIFKWGVAICFGVLISTINSNAIQYEQSTKSSLLIIYILLFIGTLIGYFITNKILKVYNK
;
A
#
# COMPACT_ATOMS: atom_id res chain seq x y z
N MET A 1 6.09 12.03 31.98
CA MET A 1 5.23 11.85 30.78
C MET A 1 4.03 12.81 30.70
N LYS A 2 3.42 13.29 31.80
CA LYS A 2 2.35 14.32 31.78
C LYS A 2 2.74 15.68 31.16
N ILE A 3 4.04 15.98 31.07
CA ILE A 3 4.55 17.27 30.58
C ILE A 3 4.67 17.31 29.03
N LEU A 4 4.66 16.16 28.35
CA LEU A 4 4.89 16.06 26.89
C LEU A 4 3.63 16.07 26.02
N CYS A 5 2.42 15.95 26.59
CA CYS A 5 1.17 16.00 25.84
C CYS A 5 0.13 16.85 26.58
N LYS A 6 0.06 18.14 26.23
CA LYS A 6 -1.00 19.05 26.69
C LYS A 6 -2.37 18.69 26.07
N ASP A 7 -2.37 17.99 24.93
CA ASP A 7 -3.59 17.58 24.23
C ASP A 7 -4.05 16.18 24.70
N PRO A 8 -5.16 16.07 25.46
CA PRO A 8 -5.65 14.79 25.98
C PRO A 8 -6.08 13.84 24.85
N LEU A 9 -6.57 14.41 23.74
CA LEU A 9 -6.96 13.68 22.55
C LEU A 9 -5.74 13.00 21.89
N PHE A 10 -4.63 13.72 21.75
CA PHE A 10 -3.39 13.16 21.20
C PHE A 10 -2.86 12.03 22.08
N TYR A 11 -2.85 12.24 23.41
CA TYR A 11 -2.37 11.22 24.35
C TYR A 11 -3.19 9.93 24.28
N LYS A 12 -4.52 10.05 24.18
CA LYS A 12 -5.43 8.89 24.03
C LYS A 12 -5.06 8.05 22.82
N GLU A 13 -4.93 8.69 21.66
CA GLU A 13 -4.60 8.01 20.39
C GLU A 13 -3.17 7.44 20.41
N TRP A 14 -2.21 8.18 20.98
CA TRP A 14 -0.81 7.75 21.09
C TRP A 14 -0.62 6.49 21.94
N LYS A 15 -1.45 6.27 22.96
CA LYS A 15 -1.38 5.06 23.81
C LYS A 15 -1.57 3.78 23.00
N VAL A 16 -2.35 3.85 21.91
CA VAL A 16 -2.54 2.76 20.96
C VAL A 16 -1.42 2.76 19.91
N GLY A 17 -1.07 3.93 19.37
CA GLY A 17 -0.03 4.08 18.34
C GLY A 17 1.35 3.57 18.73
N LYS A 18 1.76 3.73 19.99
CA LYS A 18 3.10 3.31 20.46
C LYS A 18 3.37 1.81 20.27
N TRP A 19 2.38 0.94 20.44
CA TRP A 19 2.55 -0.50 20.29
C TRP A 19 2.70 -0.88 18.82
N MET A 20 1.93 -0.23 17.94
CA MET A 20 2.09 -0.40 16.49
C MET A 20 3.43 0.12 16.00
N ALA A 21 3.92 1.25 16.54
CA ALA A 21 5.26 1.74 16.23
C ALA A 21 6.35 0.72 16.63
N ILE A 22 6.26 0.10 17.82
CA ILE A 22 7.20 -0.95 18.23
C ILE A 22 7.16 -2.14 17.26
N LEU A 23 5.96 -2.64 16.94
CA LEU A 23 5.79 -3.76 16.00
C LEU A 23 6.38 -3.44 14.61
N MET A 24 6.05 -2.27 14.05
CA MET A 24 6.59 -1.82 12.76
C MET A 24 8.12 -1.69 12.80
N THR A 25 8.68 -1.21 13.93
CA THR A 25 10.14 -1.08 14.10
C THR A 25 10.81 -2.44 14.06
N CYS A 26 10.28 -3.41 14.80
CA CYS A 26 10.76 -4.78 14.79
C CYS A 26 10.66 -5.38 13.39
N SER A 27 9.50 -5.28 12.75
CA SER A 27 9.29 -5.83 11.41
C SER A 27 10.25 -5.24 10.37
N LEU A 28 10.44 -3.93 10.35
CA LEU A 28 11.42 -3.27 9.48
C LEU A 28 12.85 -3.75 9.76
N PHE A 29 13.22 -3.90 11.04
CA PHE A 29 14.54 -4.38 11.42
C PHE A 29 14.80 -5.80 10.94
N PHE A 30 13.85 -6.72 11.16
CA PHE A 30 13.98 -8.11 10.70
C PHE A 30 14.01 -8.22 9.18
N CYS A 31 13.23 -7.40 8.49
CA CYS A 31 13.12 -7.44 7.03
C CYS A 31 14.31 -6.82 6.28
N LYS A 32 14.86 -5.72 6.80
CA LYS A 32 15.89 -4.94 6.09
C LYS A 32 17.23 -5.01 6.78
N THR A 33 17.32 -4.49 8.00
CA THR A 33 18.60 -4.37 8.71
C THR A 33 19.25 -5.73 9.00
N ARG A 34 18.49 -6.69 9.55
CA ARG A 34 18.99 -8.06 9.80
C ARG A 34 19.42 -8.72 8.50
N SER A 35 18.68 -8.50 7.42
CA SER A 35 18.96 -9.03 6.09
C SER A 35 20.32 -8.53 5.55
N LEU A 36 20.64 -7.26 5.77
CA LEU A 36 21.95 -6.67 5.45
C LEU A 36 23.08 -7.30 6.28
N ILE A 37 22.87 -7.43 7.59
CA ILE A 37 23.85 -8.04 8.50
C ILE A 37 24.13 -9.49 8.10
N SER A 38 23.09 -10.28 7.83
CA SER A 38 23.25 -11.68 7.43
C SER A 38 23.98 -11.84 6.10
N SER A 39 23.69 -10.98 5.12
CA SER A 39 24.35 -11.03 3.81
C SER A 39 25.83 -10.70 3.92
N LEU A 40 26.19 -9.64 4.67
CA LEU A 40 27.59 -9.30 4.87
C LEU A 40 28.36 -10.40 5.62
N ASN A 41 27.75 -10.99 6.65
CA ASN A 41 28.40 -12.08 7.40
C ASN A 41 28.62 -13.32 6.53
N ARG A 42 27.66 -13.65 5.66
CA ARG A 42 27.82 -14.73 4.69
C ARG A 42 28.95 -14.43 3.71
N ASP A 43 29.01 -13.22 3.16
CA ASP A 43 30.03 -12.86 2.17
C ASP A 43 31.43 -12.80 2.81
N LYS A 44 31.54 -12.36 4.08
CA LYS A 44 32.79 -12.45 4.86
C LYS A 44 33.23 -13.89 5.13
N TYR A 45 32.28 -14.81 5.33
CA TYR A 45 32.58 -16.22 5.51
C TYR A 45 33.10 -16.82 4.20
N LEU A 46 32.44 -16.55 3.07
CA LEU A 46 32.86 -17.04 1.75
C LEU A 46 34.24 -16.53 1.34
N LEU A 47 34.56 -15.26 1.62
CA LEU A 47 35.91 -14.70 1.42
C LEU A 47 37.03 -15.47 2.15
N LYS A 48 36.71 -16.16 3.25
CA LYS A 48 37.69 -16.96 4.01
C LYS A 48 37.79 -18.40 3.52
N THR A 49 36.69 -18.96 3.00
CA THR A 49 36.59 -20.39 2.69
C THR A 49 36.80 -20.72 1.22
N ASP A 50 36.50 -19.77 0.32
CA ASP A 50 36.52 -19.99 -1.12
C ASP A 50 37.48 -18.99 -1.79
N PRO A 51 38.64 -19.44 -2.30
CA PRO A 51 39.62 -18.58 -2.94
C PRO A 51 39.15 -18.02 -4.29
N GLU A 52 38.13 -18.62 -4.92
CA GLU A 52 37.55 -18.13 -6.17
C GLU A 52 36.38 -17.15 -5.95
N PHE A 53 35.99 -16.92 -4.69
CA PHE A 53 34.85 -16.06 -4.39
C PHE A 53 35.11 -14.59 -4.73
N ILE A 54 34.32 -14.08 -5.68
CA ILE A 54 34.35 -12.67 -6.08
C ILE A 54 33.28 -11.90 -5.31
N PHE A 55 33.72 -10.97 -4.45
CA PHE A 55 32.83 -10.11 -3.70
C PHE A 55 31.97 -9.22 -4.61
N ASN A 56 30.64 -9.31 -4.50
CA ASN A 56 29.75 -8.53 -5.34
C ASN A 56 29.76 -7.05 -4.91
N LYS A 57 30.34 -6.17 -5.73
CA LYS A 57 30.43 -4.73 -5.49
C LYS A 57 29.08 -4.07 -5.13
N TYR A 58 27.97 -4.58 -5.67
CA TYR A 58 26.63 -4.00 -5.50
C TYR A 58 25.76 -4.72 -4.45
N TRP A 59 26.32 -5.63 -3.65
CA TRP A 59 25.56 -6.43 -2.68
C TRP A 59 24.69 -5.57 -1.75
N PHE A 60 25.22 -4.43 -1.28
CA PHE A 60 24.53 -3.55 -0.34
C PHE A 60 23.30 -2.90 -0.98
N ASN A 61 23.49 -2.30 -2.17
CA ASN A 61 22.41 -1.74 -2.97
C ASN A 61 21.34 -2.79 -3.28
N VAL A 62 21.75 -3.97 -3.75
CA VAL A 62 20.84 -5.08 -4.05
C VAL A 62 20.05 -5.47 -2.83
N GLN A 63 20.69 -5.68 -1.68
CA GLN A 63 19.99 -6.14 -0.48
C GLN A 63 19.06 -5.08 0.13
N LEU A 64 19.46 -3.81 0.08
CA LEU A 64 18.68 -2.70 0.63
C LEU A 64 17.48 -2.36 -0.27
N MET A 65 17.71 -2.15 -1.56
CA MET A 65 16.71 -1.63 -2.50
C MET A 65 15.82 -2.69 -3.08
N ARG A 66 16.25 -3.96 -3.13
CA ARG A 66 15.40 -5.04 -3.59
C ARG A 66 14.12 -5.08 -2.75
N SER A 67 13.00 -5.01 -3.45
CA SER A 67 11.68 -5.18 -2.85
C SER A 67 11.53 -6.65 -2.46
N TYR A 68 11.49 -6.93 -1.16
CA TYR A 68 10.99 -8.22 -0.67
C TYR A 68 9.49 -8.06 -0.54
N GLY A 69 8.73 -8.54 -1.53
CA GLY A 69 7.28 -8.37 -1.58
C GLY A 69 6.58 -8.75 -0.28
N SER A 70 7.02 -9.83 0.37
CA SER A 70 6.51 -10.27 1.67
C SER A 70 6.71 -9.26 2.80
N CYS A 71 7.88 -8.63 2.87
CA CYS A 71 8.20 -7.64 3.90
C CYS A 71 7.46 -6.31 3.70
N ALA A 72 7.35 -5.84 2.46
CA ALA A 72 6.56 -4.65 2.13
C ALA A 72 5.08 -4.88 2.45
N MET A 73 4.53 -6.04 2.08
CA MET A 73 3.16 -6.43 2.41
C MET A 73 2.91 -6.49 3.92
N LEU A 74 3.86 -7.02 4.71
CA LEU A 74 3.74 -7.06 6.17
C LEU A 74 3.57 -5.66 6.76
N ILE A 75 4.39 -4.69 6.34
CA ILE A 75 4.28 -3.29 6.81
C ILE A 75 2.91 -2.70 6.45
N LEU A 76 2.43 -2.93 5.23
CA LEU A 76 1.10 -2.46 4.81
C LEU A 76 -0.02 -3.09 5.65
N VAL A 77 0.08 -4.40 5.96
CA VAL A 77 -0.86 -5.09 6.86
C VAL A 77 -0.83 -4.48 8.27
N LEU A 78 0.35 -4.17 8.80
CA LEU A 78 0.44 -3.48 10.09
C LEU A 78 -0.21 -2.10 10.06
N VAL A 79 -0.08 -1.35 8.95
CA VAL A 79 -0.77 -0.06 8.79
C VAL A 79 -2.29 -0.23 8.74
N LEU A 80 -2.81 -1.27 8.08
CA LEU A 80 -4.24 -1.59 8.08
C LEU A 80 -4.74 -1.97 9.49
N LEU A 81 -3.99 -2.80 10.22
CA LEU A 81 -4.34 -3.14 11.60
C LEU A 81 -4.32 -1.90 12.49
N PHE A 82 -3.36 -1.00 12.27
CA PHE A 82 -3.26 0.25 13.01
C PHE A 82 -4.44 1.18 12.71
N SER A 83 -4.88 1.31 11.45
CA SER A 83 -6.05 2.12 11.10
C SER A 83 -7.32 1.58 11.76
N ILE A 84 -7.50 0.26 11.80
CA ILE A 84 -8.61 -0.37 12.53
C ILE A 84 -8.58 0.07 13.99
N LEU A 85 -7.44 -0.01 14.67
CA LEU A 85 -7.33 0.34 16.08
C LEU A 85 -7.59 1.84 16.34
N LEU A 86 -7.11 2.73 15.46
CA LEU A 86 -7.34 4.17 15.58
C LEU A 86 -8.83 4.53 15.42
N PHE A 87 -9.54 3.89 14.49
CA PHE A 87 -10.93 4.24 14.17
C PHE A 87 -11.97 3.41 14.92
N LYS A 88 -11.59 2.27 15.52
CA LYS A 88 -12.49 1.39 16.28
C LYS A 88 -13.21 2.14 17.39
N GLY A 89 -12.50 2.94 18.17
CA GLY A 89 -13.09 3.67 19.29
C GLY A 89 -14.19 4.65 18.88
N GLU A 90 -14.16 5.20 17.67
CA GLU A 90 -15.14 6.20 17.20
C GLU A 90 -16.35 5.61 16.52
N LYS A 91 -16.18 4.43 15.95
CA LYS A 91 -17.19 3.77 15.11
C LYS A 91 -17.78 2.54 15.78
N GLN A 92 -17.55 2.40 17.09
CA GLN A 92 -18.15 1.38 17.92
C GLN A 92 -19.22 2.03 18.79
N ASP A 93 -20.42 1.45 18.77
CA ASP A 93 -21.64 2.00 19.36
C ASP A 93 -21.49 2.39 20.84
N SER A 94 -20.74 1.60 21.59
CA SER A 94 -20.55 1.79 23.04
C SER A 94 -19.65 2.98 23.40
N THR A 95 -18.74 3.39 22.52
CA THR A 95 -17.77 4.47 22.76
C THR A 95 -18.07 5.74 21.96
N TYR A 96 -18.96 5.64 20.99
CA TYR A 96 -19.37 6.75 20.14
C TYR A 96 -20.17 7.82 20.89
N SER A 97 -21.18 7.45 21.69
CA SER A 97 -21.99 8.38 22.49
C SER A 97 -21.17 9.19 23.50
N LEU A 98 -20.14 8.54 24.06
CA LEU A 98 -19.18 9.17 24.97
C LEU A 98 -18.25 10.17 24.27
N MET A 99 -17.89 9.94 23.00
CA MET A 99 -17.08 10.90 22.25
C MET A 99 -17.89 12.02 21.63
N ALA A 100 -19.13 11.74 21.23
CA ALA A 100 -20.06 12.76 20.74
C ALA A 100 -20.40 13.81 21.81
N SER A 101 -20.32 13.44 23.09
CA SER A 101 -20.52 14.35 24.24
C SER A 101 -19.25 15.10 24.68
N MET A 102 -18.08 14.77 24.14
CA MET A 102 -16.85 15.52 24.44
C MET A 102 -16.80 16.84 23.65
N PRO A 103 -16.27 17.92 24.24
CA PRO A 103 -16.21 19.25 23.62
C PRO A 103 -15.08 19.37 22.57
N PHE A 104 -14.92 18.39 21.69
CA PHE A 104 -13.92 18.39 20.63
C PHE A 104 -14.53 18.67 19.27
N LYS A 105 -13.88 19.53 18.47
CA LYS A 105 -14.30 19.72 17.07
C LYS A 105 -13.87 18.53 16.23
N ARG A 106 -14.70 18.15 15.26
CA ARG A 106 -14.43 17.01 14.36
C ARG A 106 -13.14 17.17 13.55
N LYS A 107 -12.83 18.40 13.13
CA LYS A 107 -11.55 18.73 12.50
C LYS A 107 -10.38 18.33 13.39
N ASP A 108 -10.46 18.61 14.68
CA ASP A 108 -9.36 18.35 15.63
C ASP A 108 -9.21 16.84 15.88
N ILE A 109 -10.31 16.09 15.85
CA ILE A 109 -10.32 14.62 15.91
C ILE A 109 -9.54 14.01 14.73
N ILE A 110 -9.95 14.32 13.49
CA ILE A 110 -9.32 13.72 12.30
C ILE A 110 -7.86 14.18 12.14
N VAL A 111 -7.56 15.44 12.43
CA VAL A 111 -6.19 15.97 12.39
C VAL A 111 -5.31 15.29 13.44
N THR A 112 -5.83 15.05 14.64
CA THR A 112 -5.07 14.38 15.70
C THR A 112 -4.77 12.93 15.34
N LYS A 113 -5.76 12.18 14.80
CA LYS A 113 -5.53 10.82 14.30
C LYS A 113 -4.50 10.79 13.18
N PHE A 114 -4.58 11.73 12.26
CA PHE A 114 -3.60 11.82 11.17
C PHE A 114 -2.19 12.06 11.71
N LYS A 115 -2.03 13.03 12.63
CA LYS A 115 -0.73 13.32 13.28
C LYS A 115 -0.17 12.11 14.01
N VAL A 116 -0.98 11.46 14.85
CA VAL A 116 -0.58 10.24 15.58
C VAL A 116 -0.23 9.12 14.61
N GLY A 117 -0.99 8.99 13.53
CA GLY A 117 -0.74 8.04 12.45
C GLY A 117 0.63 8.23 11.80
N VAL A 118 0.87 9.44 11.29
CA VAL A 118 2.15 9.84 10.67
C VAL A 118 3.31 9.66 11.65
N LEU A 119 3.15 10.07 12.91
CA LEU A 119 4.20 9.95 13.92
C LEU A 119 4.51 8.48 14.26
N SER A 120 3.48 7.63 14.34
CA SER A 120 3.64 6.18 14.60
C SER A 120 4.29 5.44 13.44
N ILE A 121 4.21 5.97 12.21
CA ILE A 121 4.93 5.44 11.03
C ILE A 121 6.35 6.03 10.97
N PHE A 122 6.51 7.32 11.27
CA PHE A 122 7.80 8.01 11.22
C PHE A 122 8.84 7.40 12.16
N ILE A 123 8.48 7.13 13.41
CA ILE A 123 9.41 6.58 14.41
C ILE A 123 10.06 5.26 13.94
N PRO A 124 9.31 4.23 13.50
CA PRO A 124 9.88 2.99 12.97
C PRO A 124 10.87 3.15 11.83
N TYR A 125 10.49 3.98 10.84
CA TYR A 125 11.32 4.24 9.67
C TYR A 125 12.58 5.01 10.06
N PHE A 126 12.45 6.01 10.94
CA PHE A 126 13.57 6.83 11.39
C PHE A 126 14.58 6.03 12.23
N ILE A 127 14.10 5.17 13.14
CA ILE A 127 14.97 4.26 13.91
C ILE A 127 15.73 3.33 12.95
N ASN A 128 15.03 2.71 11.98
CA ASN A 128 15.70 1.82 11.03
C ASN A 128 16.66 2.55 10.09
N PHE A 129 16.36 3.80 9.73
CA PHE A 129 17.27 4.65 8.99
C PHE A 129 18.57 4.93 9.77
N ILE A 130 18.47 5.24 11.06
CA ILE A 130 19.65 5.43 11.93
C ILE A 130 20.46 4.13 12.02
N ILE A 131 19.81 3.00 12.30
CA ILE A 131 20.52 1.71 12.44
C ILE A 131 21.22 1.34 11.11
N THR A 132 20.54 1.51 9.97
CA THR A 132 21.12 1.23 8.64
C THR A 132 22.28 2.18 8.33
N THR A 133 22.18 3.44 8.74
CA THR A 133 23.25 4.44 8.59
C THR A 133 24.48 4.07 9.41
N ILE A 134 24.30 3.69 10.68
CA ILE A 134 25.39 3.21 11.54
C ILE A 134 26.03 1.96 10.93
N PHE A 135 25.21 1.02 10.43
CA PHE A 135 25.69 -0.18 9.76
C PHE A 135 26.53 0.14 8.51
N TYR A 136 26.08 1.08 7.68
CA TYR A 136 26.79 1.52 6.48
C TYR A 136 28.19 2.07 6.84
N PHE A 137 28.25 3.04 7.76
CA PHE A 137 29.52 3.68 8.13
C PHE A 137 30.47 2.74 8.87
N SER A 138 29.95 1.76 9.61
CA SER A 138 30.79 0.75 10.30
C SER A 138 31.41 -0.27 9.34
N ASN A 139 30.89 -0.39 8.12
CA ASN A 139 31.30 -1.41 7.15
C ASN A 139 31.72 -0.82 5.79
N THR A 140 32.15 0.44 5.75
CA THR A 140 32.55 1.15 4.53
C THR A 140 33.61 0.39 3.72
N GLN A 141 34.54 -0.29 4.39
CA GLN A 141 35.55 -1.14 3.75
C GLN A 141 34.97 -2.27 2.87
N TYR A 142 33.75 -2.71 3.15
CA TYR A 142 33.05 -3.77 2.40
C TYR A 142 31.89 -3.23 1.54
N ILE A 143 31.61 -1.93 1.59
CA ILE A 143 30.47 -1.32 0.87
C ILE A 143 31.01 -0.38 -0.19
N PHE A 144 30.81 -0.75 -1.45
CA PHE A 144 31.31 0.00 -2.60
C PHE A 144 30.24 0.84 -3.31
N THR A 145 29.04 0.91 -2.74
CA THR A 145 27.95 1.75 -3.26
C THR A 145 27.81 3.03 -2.45
N THR A 146 27.20 4.04 -3.05
CA THR A 146 27.08 5.38 -2.47
C THR A 146 26.13 5.39 -1.27
N TYR A 147 26.44 6.21 -0.25
CA TYR A 147 25.57 6.39 0.92
C TYR A 147 24.15 6.84 0.54
N TYR A 148 23.99 7.50 -0.61
CA TYR A 148 22.70 7.93 -1.17
C TYR A 148 21.62 6.83 -1.20
N ASP A 149 22.02 5.56 -1.31
CA ASP A 149 21.11 4.41 -1.30
C ASP A 149 20.23 4.36 -0.03
N VAL A 150 20.80 4.73 1.13
CA VAL A 150 20.15 4.67 2.45
C VAL A 150 19.03 5.72 2.61
N PRO A 151 19.28 7.03 2.45
CA PRO A 151 18.23 8.04 2.53
C PRO A 151 17.22 7.90 1.37
N ALA A 152 17.65 7.47 0.18
CA ALA A 152 16.74 7.25 -0.95
C ALA A 152 15.71 6.15 -0.61
N TRP A 153 16.17 5.00 -0.12
CA TRP A 153 15.32 3.91 0.35
C TRP A 153 14.39 4.36 1.49
N PHE A 154 14.93 5.04 2.51
CA PHE A 154 14.14 5.52 3.65
C PHE A 154 13.01 6.44 3.19
N LEU A 155 13.33 7.49 2.41
CA LEU A 155 12.37 8.53 2.08
C LEU A 155 11.22 8.00 1.20
N ILE A 156 11.54 7.21 0.16
CA ILE A 156 10.49 6.74 -0.77
C ILE A 156 9.54 5.75 -0.09
N ASN A 157 10.06 4.82 0.73
CA ASN A 157 9.24 3.85 1.45
C ASN A 157 8.41 4.55 2.53
N PHE A 158 9.01 5.47 3.28
CA PHE A 158 8.33 6.26 4.31
C PHE A 158 7.17 7.09 3.72
N LEU A 159 7.42 7.84 2.64
CA LEU A 159 6.40 8.64 1.97
C LEU A 159 5.29 7.77 1.39
N PHE A 160 5.62 6.65 0.77
CA PHE A 160 4.62 5.72 0.26
C PHE A 160 3.73 5.16 1.39
N THR A 161 4.31 4.77 2.53
CA THR A 161 3.53 4.28 3.67
C THR A 161 2.64 5.37 4.28
N ILE A 162 3.09 6.62 4.34
CA ILE A 162 2.22 7.74 4.74
C ILE A 162 1.10 7.95 3.72
N PHE A 163 1.39 7.92 2.42
CA PHE A 163 0.37 8.04 1.39
C PHE A 163 -0.69 6.96 1.55
N PHE A 164 -0.27 5.71 1.70
CA PHE A 164 -1.17 4.57 1.92
C PHE A 164 -2.05 4.77 3.17
N PHE A 165 -1.45 5.15 4.30
CA PHE A 165 -2.19 5.49 5.52
C PHE A 165 -3.16 6.65 5.32
N SER A 166 -2.73 7.72 4.63
CA SER A 166 -3.56 8.90 4.34
C SER A 166 -4.78 8.52 3.51
N PHE A 167 -4.60 7.64 2.53
CA PHE A 167 -5.69 7.12 1.71
C PHE A 167 -6.67 6.28 2.53
N ILE A 168 -6.17 5.42 3.43
CA ILE A 168 -7.03 4.68 4.36
C ILE A 168 -7.85 5.66 5.22
N VAL A 169 -7.21 6.69 5.79
CA VAL A 169 -7.90 7.74 6.55
C VAL A 169 -9.00 8.40 5.72
N LEU A 170 -8.74 8.76 4.47
CA LEU A 170 -9.76 9.30 3.55
C LEU A 170 -10.97 8.37 3.43
N ILE A 171 -10.74 7.08 3.18
CA ILE A 171 -11.83 6.10 3.06
C ILE A 171 -12.59 5.92 4.39
N HIS A 172 -11.91 5.98 5.54
CA HIS A 172 -12.58 6.02 6.85
C HIS A 172 -13.49 7.24 7.03
N THR A 173 -13.28 8.35 6.31
CA THR A 173 -14.20 9.50 6.35
C THR A 173 -15.46 9.30 5.49
N MET A 174 -15.44 8.35 4.56
CA MET A 174 -16.54 8.07 3.63
C MET A 174 -17.40 6.87 4.03
N ILE A 175 -16.82 5.89 4.72
CA ILE A 175 -17.45 4.61 5.10
C ILE A 175 -17.68 4.59 6.60
N GLY A 176 -18.87 4.24 7.07
CA GLY A 176 -19.22 4.33 8.50
C GLY A 176 -18.54 3.23 9.30
N GLN A 177 -18.56 2.00 8.79
CA GLN A 177 -17.92 0.84 9.42
C GLN A 177 -16.40 0.85 9.26
N TYR A 178 -15.66 0.74 10.38
CA TYR A 178 -14.20 0.81 10.39
C TYR A 178 -13.51 -0.38 9.71
N PHE A 179 -14.07 -1.60 9.83
CA PHE A 179 -13.54 -2.79 9.14
C PHE A 179 -13.69 -2.69 7.63
N VAL A 180 -14.90 -2.37 7.14
CA VAL A 180 -15.17 -2.22 5.71
C VAL A 180 -14.29 -1.13 5.11
N ALA A 181 -14.12 0.01 5.80
CA ALA A 181 -13.26 1.09 5.35
C ALA A 181 -11.80 0.66 5.16
N THR A 182 -11.27 -0.11 6.12
CA THR A 182 -9.89 -0.59 6.08
C THR A 182 -9.66 -1.55 4.93
N ILE A 183 -10.58 -2.47 4.66
CA ILE A 183 -10.44 -3.47 3.57
C ILE A 183 -10.65 -2.83 2.19
N THR A 184 -11.60 -1.91 2.08
CA THR A 184 -11.93 -1.27 0.79
C THR A 184 -10.86 -0.30 0.31
N ALA A 185 -10.14 0.36 1.22
CA ALA A 185 -9.07 1.29 0.86
C ALA A 185 -7.97 0.70 -0.06
N PRO A 186 -7.28 -0.41 0.30
CA PRO A 186 -6.27 -1.00 -0.57
C PRO A 186 -6.85 -1.52 -1.89
N ILE A 187 -8.11 -1.98 -1.88
CA ILE A 187 -8.82 -2.42 -3.09
C ILE A 187 -9.04 -1.23 -4.04
N ILE A 188 -9.52 -0.10 -3.55
CA ILE A 188 -9.73 1.09 -4.40
C ILE A 188 -8.41 1.59 -5.03
N LEU A 189 -7.28 1.44 -4.34
CA LEU A 189 -5.97 1.79 -4.91
C LEU A 189 -5.51 0.85 -6.03
N ILE A 190 -5.83 -0.46 -5.97
CA ILE A 190 -5.36 -1.43 -6.97
C ILE A 190 -6.29 -1.52 -8.18
N VAL A 191 -7.59 -1.26 -7.99
CA VAL A 191 -8.63 -1.48 -9.00
C VAL A 191 -8.39 -0.71 -10.31
N PRO A 192 -8.06 0.60 -10.32
CA PRO A 192 -7.84 1.32 -11.58
C PRO A 192 -6.73 0.69 -12.45
N TYR A 193 -5.62 0.33 -11.82
CA TYR A 193 -4.51 -0.36 -12.48
C TYR A 193 -4.93 -1.76 -12.96
N GLY A 194 -5.53 -2.57 -12.08
CA GLY A 194 -5.96 -3.93 -12.42
C GLY A 194 -6.98 -3.98 -13.56
N LEU A 195 -7.94 -3.05 -13.59
CA LEU A 195 -8.92 -2.94 -14.67
C LEU A 195 -8.26 -2.52 -15.99
N ALA A 196 -7.34 -1.56 -15.95
CA ALA A 196 -6.64 -1.11 -17.15
C ALA A 196 -5.79 -2.25 -17.76
N CYS A 197 -5.04 -2.99 -16.93
CA CYS A 197 -4.29 -4.17 -17.38
C CYS A 197 -5.21 -5.22 -17.99
N TYR A 198 -6.30 -5.57 -17.31
CA TYR A 198 -7.25 -6.57 -17.78
C TYR A 198 -7.87 -6.17 -19.13
N LEU A 199 -8.30 -4.91 -19.29
CA LEU A 199 -8.85 -4.41 -20.54
C LEU A 199 -7.82 -4.44 -21.68
N LEU A 200 -6.57 -4.05 -21.41
CA LEU A 200 -5.51 -4.10 -22.41
C LEU A 200 -5.25 -5.54 -22.87
N ASP A 201 -5.25 -6.50 -21.95
CA ASP A 201 -5.05 -7.91 -22.29
C ASP A 201 -6.21 -8.51 -23.07
N VAL A 202 -7.46 -8.15 -22.74
CA VAL A 202 -8.64 -8.55 -23.52
C VAL A 202 -8.58 -7.99 -24.94
N ILE A 203 -8.23 -6.71 -25.11
CA ILE A 203 -8.05 -6.09 -26.44
C ILE A 203 -6.94 -6.79 -27.21
N ARG A 204 -5.80 -7.07 -26.56
CA ARG A 204 -4.67 -7.79 -27.15
C ARG A 204 -5.11 -9.16 -27.68
N MET A 205 -5.83 -9.94 -26.88
CA MET A 205 -6.34 -11.26 -27.26
C MET A 205 -7.36 -11.16 -28.40
N GLN A 206 -8.27 -10.19 -28.37
CA GLN A 206 -9.28 -10.01 -29.42
C GLN A 206 -8.67 -9.63 -30.78
N LEU A 207 -7.62 -8.81 -30.76
CA LEU A 207 -6.92 -8.35 -31.97
C LEU A 207 -5.74 -9.25 -32.38
N ASN A 208 -5.49 -10.35 -31.65
CA ASN A 208 -4.33 -11.23 -31.82
C ASN A 208 -2.99 -10.48 -31.89
N ILE A 209 -2.83 -9.44 -31.08
CA ILE A 209 -1.62 -8.62 -31.02
C ILE A 209 -0.55 -9.35 -30.18
N SER A 210 0.69 -9.39 -30.67
CA SER A 210 1.81 -9.94 -29.90
C SER A 210 2.23 -9.00 -28.77
N PHE A 211 2.78 -9.55 -27.68
CA PHE A 211 3.30 -8.75 -26.56
C PHE A 211 4.42 -7.79 -26.95
N ASN A 212 5.16 -8.09 -28.02
CA ASN A 212 6.25 -7.27 -28.53
C ASN A 212 5.77 -6.14 -29.46
N ASN A 213 4.47 -6.03 -29.71
CA ASN A 213 3.95 -4.95 -30.54
C ASN A 213 4.25 -3.59 -29.88
N PRO A 214 4.87 -2.63 -30.61
CA PRO A 214 5.29 -1.37 -30.02
C PRO A 214 4.13 -0.55 -29.43
N ASN A 215 2.93 -0.66 -30.00
CA ASN A 215 1.75 0.04 -29.48
C ASN A 215 1.27 -0.58 -28.17
N TYR A 216 1.26 -1.92 -28.08
CA TYR A 216 0.94 -2.62 -26.83
C TYR A 216 1.93 -2.25 -25.73
N VAL A 217 3.25 -2.30 -26.01
CA VAL A 217 4.30 -1.95 -25.03
C VAL A 217 4.16 -0.50 -24.55
N LYS A 218 3.88 0.45 -25.46
CA LYS A 218 3.66 1.86 -25.10
C LYS A 218 2.47 2.03 -24.16
N ILE A 219 1.32 1.42 -24.47
CA ILE A 219 0.12 1.51 -23.64
C ILE A 219 0.35 0.81 -22.29
N ASN A 220 0.97 -0.38 -22.30
CA ASN A 220 1.31 -1.11 -21.08
C ASN A 220 2.21 -0.29 -20.15
N ASN A 221 3.20 0.42 -20.70
CA ASN A 221 4.05 1.32 -19.90
C ASN A 221 3.26 2.47 -19.26
N ILE A 222 2.29 3.05 -19.98
CA ILE A 222 1.41 4.09 -19.42
C ILE A 222 0.56 3.51 -18.28
N ILE A 223 0.00 2.31 -18.46
CA ILE A 223 -0.79 1.63 -17.43
C ILE A 223 0.08 1.28 -16.21
N ASN A 224 1.32 0.84 -16.42
CA ASN A 224 2.26 0.56 -15.33
C ASN A 224 2.53 1.79 -14.45
N HIS A 225 2.48 3.01 -15.00
CA HIS A 225 2.57 4.24 -14.21
C HIS A 225 1.35 4.50 -13.33
N MET A 226 0.19 3.87 -13.59
CA MET A 226 -0.98 3.92 -12.72
C MET A 226 -0.85 2.99 -11.51
N ASN A 227 0.12 2.06 -11.51
CA ASN A 227 0.35 1.16 -10.38
C ASN A 227 0.99 1.92 -9.21
N VAL A 228 0.17 2.38 -8.28
CA VAL A 228 0.67 3.12 -7.12
C VAL A 228 1.54 2.25 -6.20
N TYR A 229 1.32 0.94 -6.17
CA TYR A 229 2.08 0.00 -5.33
C TYR A 229 3.51 -0.26 -5.84
N SER A 230 3.81 0.00 -7.12
CA SER A 230 5.16 -0.14 -7.67
C SER A 230 6.04 1.12 -7.46
N VAL A 231 5.46 2.24 -6.99
CA VAL A 231 6.21 3.48 -6.72
C VAL A 231 7.44 3.28 -5.82
N PRO A 232 7.36 2.59 -4.66
CA PRO A 232 8.50 2.35 -3.78
C PRO A 232 9.50 1.29 -4.30
N GLU A 233 9.20 0.64 -5.43
CA GLU A 233 10.09 -0.34 -6.04
C GLU A 233 11.20 0.37 -6.84
N ALA A 234 12.42 -0.14 -6.67
CA ALA A 234 13.57 0.30 -7.44
C ALA A 234 13.65 -0.53 -8.74
N ASP A 235 14.02 0.14 -9.83
CA ASP A 235 14.14 -0.50 -11.13
C ASP A 235 15.39 -1.38 -11.16
N TYR A 236 15.23 -2.57 -11.70
CA TYR A 236 16.30 -3.54 -11.86
C TYR A 236 17.03 -3.31 -13.19
N THR A 237 18.35 -3.15 -13.12
CA THR A 237 19.20 -3.06 -14.32
C THR A 237 20.28 -4.13 -14.30
N TRP A 238 20.36 -4.89 -15.40
CA TRP A 238 21.34 -5.96 -15.56
C TRP A 238 22.62 -5.40 -16.18
N LEU A 239 23.75 -5.64 -15.53
CA LEU A 239 25.06 -5.11 -15.93
C LEU A 239 25.94 -6.17 -16.63
N GLY A 240 25.40 -7.36 -16.90
CA GLY A 240 26.14 -8.51 -17.42
C GLY A 240 26.69 -9.44 -16.32
N GLY A 241 26.72 -10.74 -16.61
CA GLY A 241 27.09 -11.79 -15.63
C GLY A 241 26.12 -11.85 -14.43
N ASN A 242 26.63 -12.17 -13.24
CA ASN A 242 25.85 -12.17 -11.97
C ASN A 242 25.72 -10.79 -11.31
N ARG A 243 25.87 -9.69 -12.07
CA ARG A 243 25.86 -8.32 -11.54
C ARG A 243 24.57 -7.60 -11.90
N SER A 244 23.92 -7.06 -10.87
CA SER A 244 22.72 -6.24 -11.00
C SER A 244 22.78 -5.06 -10.06
N ILE A 245 22.12 -3.98 -10.45
CA ILE A 245 21.95 -2.79 -9.62
C ILE A 245 20.50 -2.35 -9.64
N PHE A 246 20.04 -1.89 -8.48
CA PHE A 246 18.72 -1.31 -8.29
C PHE A 246 18.86 0.21 -8.22
N VAL A 247 18.07 0.90 -9.04
CA VAL A 247 18.07 2.36 -9.10
C VAL A 247 16.65 2.87 -9.13
N TYR A 248 16.35 3.89 -8.33
CA TYR A 248 15.07 4.58 -8.42
C TYR A 248 15.03 5.49 -9.66
N SER A 249 14.44 5.02 -10.77
CA SER A 249 14.20 5.91 -11.90
C SER A 249 13.26 7.05 -11.49
N ASN A 250 13.56 8.25 -12.00
CA ASN A 250 12.77 9.45 -11.75
C ASN A 250 12.51 9.74 -10.25
N TYR A 251 13.48 9.42 -9.37
CA TYR A 251 13.33 9.54 -7.91
C TYR A 251 12.69 10.86 -7.45
N GLY A 252 13.20 12.00 -7.92
CA GLY A 252 12.67 13.31 -7.56
C GLY A 252 11.20 13.49 -7.94
N LYS A 253 10.78 13.02 -9.13
CA LYS A 253 9.38 13.07 -9.55
C LYS A 253 8.50 12.19 -8.66
N LYS A 254 8.94 10.96 -8.33
CA LYS A 254 8.21 10.05 -7.44
C LYS A 254 7.98 10.70 -6.06
N VAL A 255 9.00 11.34 -5.49
CA VAL A 255 8.92 12.04 -4.20
C VAL A 255 7.93 13.21 -4.26
N ILE A 256 8.02 14.07 -5.28
CA ILE A 256 7.13 15.23 -5.43
C ILE A 256 5.67 14.77 -5.58
N ILE A 257 5.42 13.76 -6.40
CA ILE A 257 4.08 13.21 -6.62
C ILE A 257 3.51 12.64 -5.31
N LEU A 258 4.30 11.87 -4.55
CA LEU A 258 3.85 11.32 -3.27
C LEU A 258 3.48 12.43 -2.27
N VAL A 259 4.31 13.47 -2.14
CA VAL A 259 4.01 14.60 -1.25
C VAL A 259 2.73 15.34 -1.70
N ALA A 260 2.58 15.59 -3.01
CA ALA A 260 1.38 16.19 -3.56
C ALA A 260 0.13 15.35 -3.29
N LEU A 261 0.21 14.03 -3.46
CA LEU A 261 -0.90 13.11 -3.18
C LEU A 261 -1.25 13.06 -1.69
N ILE A 262 -0.25 12.97 -0.80
CA ILE A 262 -0.48 12.97 0.66
C ILE A 262 -1.23 14.24 1.08
N THR A 263 -0.76 15.40 0.61
CA THR A 263 -1.38 16.69 0.95
C THR A 263 -2.80 16.80 0.39
N ALA A 264 -3.02 16.45 -0.88
CA ALA A 264 -4.34 16.46 -1.50
C ALA A 264 -5.33 15.53 -0.77
N VAL A 265 -4.92 14.28 -0.51
CA VAL A 265 -5.73 13.28 0.19
C VAL A 265 -6.06 13.72 1.61
N PHE A 266 -5.09 14.31 2.33
CA PHE A 266 -5.32 14.83 3.67
C PHE A 266 -6.33 15.98 3.70
N ILE A 267 -6.21 16.94 2.77
CA ILE A 267 -7.17 18.06 2.65
C ILE A 267 -8.58 17.53 2.35
N LEU A 268 -8.69 16.56 1.42
CA LEU A 268 -9.96 15.91 1.12
C LEU A 268 -10.54 15.18 2.34
N ALA A 269 -9.72 14.43 3.09
CA ALA A 269 -10.17 13.74 4.29
C ALA A 269 -10.73 14.72 5.34
N VAL A 270 -10.04 15.83 5.61
CA VAL A 270 -10.49 16.84 6.57
C VAL A 270 -11.79 17.52 6.11
N THR A 271 -11.89 17.89 4.83
CA THR A 271 -13.08 18.55 4.28
C THR A 271 -14.31 17.66 4.28
N ILE A 272 -14.15 16.38 3.95
CA ILE A 272 -15.24 15.39 3.96
C ILE A 272 -15.67 15.09 5.40
N TYR A 273 -14.73 14.84 6.31
CA TYR A 273 -15.03 14.49 7.70
C TYR A 273 -15.83 15.59 8.42
N ASN A 274 -15.57 16.86 8.11
CA ASN A 274 -16.33 17.99 8.66
C ASN A 274 -17.81 18.01 8.23
N LYS A 275 -18.16 17.38 7.10
CA LYS A 275 -19.53 17.36 6.55
C LYS A 275 -20.33 16.11 6.96
N VAL A 276 -19.70 15.16 7.64
CA VAL A 276 -20.36 13.91 8.08
C VAL A 276 -21.50 14.22 9.05
N LYS A 277 -22.65 13.55 8.97
CA LYS A 277 -23.71 13.63 9.99
C LYS A 277 -23.56 12.48 10.99
N LEU A 278 -23.89 12.73 12.26
CA LEU A 278 -23.73 11.78 13.37
C LEU A 278 -24.60 10.52 13.22
N GLU A 279 -25.74 10.65 12.54
CA GLU A 279 -26.72 9.59 12.34
C GLU A 279 -26.22 8.48 11.40
N ASN A 280 -25.18 8.73 10.61
CA ASN A 280 -24.73 7.81 9.56
C ASN A 280 -23.52 6.93 9.97
N ILE A 281 -23.08 6.99 11.24
CA ILE A 281 -21.81 6.38 11.65
C ILE A 281 -21.85 4.84 11.68
N ASN A 282 -23.04 4.24 11.74
CA ASN A 282 -23.20 2.77 11.71
C ASN A 282 -23.61 2.21 10.34
N SER A 283 -23.96 3.09 9.40
CA SER A 283 -24.23 2.71 8.01
C SER A 283 -22.94 2.26 7.32
N ILE A 284 -23.03 1.36 6.33
CA ILE A 284 -21.84 0.96 5.56
C ILE A 284 -21.30 2.19 4.82
N LEU A 285 -22.17 3.01 4.24
CA LEU A 285 -21.78 4.21 3.51
C LEU A 285 -22.36 5.45 4.17
N ILE A 286 -21.48 6.36 4.59
CA ILE A 286 -21.88 7.61 5.24
C ILE A 286 -22.67 8.50 4.27
N PHE A 287 -22.37 8.40 2.97
CA PHE A 287 -23.04 9.17 1.92
C PHE A 287 -23.82 8.25 0.98
N LYS A 288 -25.15 8.46 0.90
CA LYS A 288 -26.03 7.71 -0.02
C LYS A 288 -25.63 7.87 -1.50
N SER A 289 -25.04 9.01 -1.87
CA SER A 289 -24.54 9.26 -3.23
C SER A 289 -23.38 8.35 -3.65
N LEU A 290 -22.64 7.77 -2.69
CA LEU A 290 -21.54 6.84 -2.96
C LEU A 290 -22.03 5.39 -3.14
N GLU A 291 -23.29 5.10 -2.80
CA GLU A 291 -23.88 3.77 -2.95
C GLU A 291 -23.79 3.19 -4.37
N PRO A 292 -24.19 3.92 -5.44
CA PRO A 292 -24.09 3.38 -6.80
C PRO A 292 -22.64 3.10 -7.21
N ILE A 293 -21.70 3.98 -6.85
CA ILE A 293 -20.27 3.84 -7.18
C ILE A 293 -19.70 2.60 -6.48
N PHE A 294 -20.01 2.42 -5.20
CA PHE A 294 -19.56 1.25 -4.44
C PHE A 294 -20.15 -0.06 -5.01
N LYS A 295 -21.46 -0.05 -5.34
CA LYS A 295 -22.17 -1.22 -5.88
C LYS A 295 -21.58 -1.68 -7.21
N TRP A 296 -21.37 -0.75 -8.15
CA TRP A 296 -20.74 -1.06 -9.43
C TRP A 296 -19.26 -1.38 -9.30
N GLY A 297 -18.54 -0.69 -8.42
CA GLY A 297 -17.13 -0.98 -8.14
C GLY A 297 -16.93 -2.42 -7.69
N VAL A 298 -17.69 -2.88 -6.68
CA VAL A 298 -17.62 -4.27 -6.21
C VAL A 298 -18.07 -5.25 -7.28
N ALA A 299 -19.16 -4.96 -8.02
CA ALA A 299 -19.63 -5.80 -9.11
C ALA A 299 -18.55 -6.03 -10.18
N ILE A 300 -17.94 -4.96 -10.69
CA ILE A 300 -16.89 -5.04 -11.70
C ILE A 300 -15.68 -5.82 -11.18
N CYS A 301 -15.26 -5.58 -9.94
CA CYS A 301 -14.15 -6.32 -9.32
C CYS A 301 -14.44 -7.82 -9.23
N PHE A 302 -15.66 -8.21 -8.83
CA PHE A 302 -16.07 -9.61 -8.79
C PHE A 302 -16.08 -10.25 -10.18
N GLY A 303 -16.58 -9.53 -11.20
CA GLY A 303 -16.55 -9.99 -12.60
C GLY A 303 -15.13 -10.27 -13.09
N VAL A 304 -14.21 -9.34 -12.85
CA VAL A 304 -12.81 -9.48 -13.28
C VAL A 304 -12.11 -10.60 -12.49
N LEU A 305 -12.33 -10.72 -11.18
CA LEU A 305 -11.77 -11.81 -10.37
C LEU A 305 -12.23 -13.20 -10.87
N ILE A 306 -13.53 -13.37 -11.07
CA ILE A 306 -14.09 -14.66 -11.54
C ILE A 306 -13.57 -14.99 -12.95
N SER A 307 -13.50 -13.99 -13.83
CA SER A 307 -12.99 -14.18 -15.19
C SER A 307 -11.51 -14.58 -15.20
N THR A 308 -10.67 -13.90 -14.41
CA THR A 308 -9.21 -14.13 -14.38
C THR A 308 -8.77 -15.44 -13.74
N ILE A 309 -9.43 -15.87 -12.65
CA ILE A 309 -9.12 -17.16 -12.00
C ILE A 309 -9.34 -18.32 -12.97
N ASN A 310 -10.44 -18.28 -13.72
CA ASN A 310 -10.78 -19.33 -14.67
C ASN A 310 -10.00 -19.21 -15.99
N SER A 311 -9.66 -18.00 -16.44
CA SER A 311 -8.86 -17.83 -17.66
C SER A 311 -7.46 -18.42 -17.52
N ASN A 312 -6.83 -18.32 -16.35
CA ASN A 312 -5.53 -18.93 -16.08
C ASN A 312 -5.59 -20.47 -16.07
N ALA A 313 -6.73 -21.05 -15.70
CA ALA A 313 -6.98 -22.49 -15.81
C ALA A 313 -7.21 -22.94 -17.27
N ILE A 314 -7.82 -22.07 -18.09
CA ILE A 314 -8.15 -22.35 -19.49
C ILE A 314 -6.93 -22.16 -20.43
N GLN A 315 -5.95 -21.31 -20.07
CA GLN A 315 -4.73 -21.09 -20.86
C GLN A 315 -3.84 -22.34 -21.03
N TYR A 316 -4.02 -23.37 -20.22
CA TYR A 316 -3.33 -24.65 -20.38
C TYR A 316 -3.84 -25.47 -21.59
N GLU A 317 -5.03 -25.16 -22.11
CA GLU A 317 -5.64 -25.85 -23.24
C GLU A 317 -6.03 -24.83 -24.34
N GLN A 318 -5.08 -24.58 -25.24
CA GLN A 318 -5.30 -24.06 -26.60
C GLN A 318 -5.96 -22.67 -26.76
N SER A 319 -5.14 -21.71 -27.18
CA SER A 319 -5.48 -20.38 -27.70
C SER A 319 -6.48 -20.42 -28.86
N THR A 320 -7.76 -20.56 -28.56
CA THR A 320 -8.86 -20.60 -29.54
C THR A 320 -9.91 -19.55 -29.18
N LYS A 321 -10.67 -19.08 -30.18
CA LYS A 321 -11.73 -18.06 -30.03
C LYS A 321 -12.79 -18.44 -28.97
N SER A 322 -12.94 -19.72 -28.64
CA SER A 322 -13.81 -20.22 -27.56
C SER A 322 -13.38 -19.72 -26.18
N SER A 323 -12.08 -19.55 -25.93
CA SER A 323 -11.55 -19.05 -24.65
C SER A 323 -12.00 -17.62 -24.34
N LEU A 324 -12.09 -16.74 -25.37
CA LEU A 324 -12.58 -15.36 -25.23
C LEU A 324 -14.07 -15.29 -24.89
N LEU A 325 -14.90 -16.15 -25.48
CA LEU A 325 -16.33 -16.21 -25.16
C LEU A 325 -16.56 -16.60 -23.71
N ILE A 326 -15.79 -17.58 -23.20
CA ILE A 326 -15.87 -18.00 -21.79
C ILE A 326 -15.46 -16.86 -20.85
N ILE A 327 -14.40 -16.12 -21.19
CA ILE A 327 -13.94 -14.94 -20.43
C ILE A 327 -15.06 -13.90 -20.30
N TYR A 328 -15.76 -13.59 -21.41
CA TYR A 328 -16.86 -12.63 -21.41
C TYR A 328 -18.09 -13.10 -20.62
N ILE A 329 -18.46 -14.37 -20.77
CA ILE A 329 -19.57 -14.97 -20.02
C ILE A 329 -19.29 -14.93 -18.51
N LEU A 330 -18.07 -15.33 -18.09
CA LEU A 330 -17.67 -15.32 -16.69
C LEU A 330 -17.58 -13.91 -16.11
N LEU A 331 -17.12 -12.94 -16.90
CA LEU A 331 -17.15 -11.53 -16.50
C LEU A 331 -18.59 -11.05 -16.28
N PHE A 332 -19.50 -11.36 -17.21
CA PHE A 332 -20.91 -10.98 -17.09
C PHE A 332 -21.59 -11.63 -15.88
N ILE A 333 -21.43 -12.95 -15.70
CA ILE A 333 -21.99 -13.68 -14.55
C ILE A 333 -21.39 -13.15 -13.24
N GLY A 334 -20.08 -12.96 -13.17
CA GLY A 334 -19.42 -12.47 -11.97
C GLY A 334 -19.82 -11.04 -11.60
N THR A 335 -20.01 -10.15 -12.59
CA THR A 335 -20.52 -8.79 -12.34
C THR A 335 -21.95 -8.81 -11.83
N LEU A 336 -22.83 -9.64 -12.39
CA LEU A 336 -24.21 -9.80 -11.87
C LEU A 336 -24.21 -10.30 -10.43
N ILE A 337 -23.44 -11.36 -10.11
CA ILE A 337 -23.34 -11.91 -8.76
C ILE A 337 -22.85 -10.84 -7.78
N GLY A 338 -21.78 -10.11 -8.12
CA GLY A 338 -21.24 -9.04 -7.29
C GLY A 338 -22.24 -7.91 -7.06
N TYR A 339 -23.02 -7.54 -8.08
CA TYR A 339 -24.08 -6.53 -7.96
C TYR A 339 -25.19 -6.97 -7.01
N PHE A 340 -25.69 -8.21 -7.15
CA PHE A 340 -26.75 -8.74 -6.28
C PHE A 340 -26.31 -8.87 -4.82
N ILE A 341 -25.10 -9.39 -4.57
CA ILE A 341 -24.54 -9.52 -3.23
C ILE A 341 -24.42 -8.13 -2.58
N THR A 342 -23.81 -7.17 -3.29
CA THR A 342 -23.61 -5.82 -2.75
C THR A 342 -24.93 -5.12 -2.49
N ASN A 343 -25.92 -5.28 -3.38
CA ASN A 343 -27.25 -4.73 -3.19
C ASN A 343 -27.96 -5.32 -1.96
N LYS A 344 -27.82 -6.63 -1.70
CA LYS A 344 -28.37 -7.26 -0.49
C LYS A 344 -27.67 -6.74 0.78
N ILE A 345 -26.34 -6.67 0.78
CA ILE A 345 -25.56 -6.17 1.92
C ILE A 345 -25.96 -4.73 2.26
N LEU A 346 -26.02 -3.84 1.27
CA LEU A 346 -26.39 -2.45 1.48
C LEU A 346 -27.81 -2.31 2.04
N LYS A 347 -28.78 -3.12 1.57
CA LYS A 347 -30.15 -3.12 2.11
C LYS A 347 -30.26 -3.58 3.56
N VAL A 348 -29.35 -4.44 4.02
CA VAL A 348 -29.35 -4.93 5.41
C VAL A 348 -28.74 -3.90 6.36
N TYR A 349 -27.67 -3.21 5.95
CA TYR A 349 -26.89 -2.34 6.84
C TYR A 349 -27.10 -0.82 6.66
N ASN A 350 -27.78 -0.37 5.60
CA ASN A 350 -28.16 1.04 5.42
C ASN A 350 -29.65 1.31 5.74
N LYS A 351 -30.29 0.43 6.52
CA LYS A 351 -31.55 0.75 7.23
C LYS A 351 -31.21 1.63 8.43
#